data_AF-A0A4Q3Z6C3-F1
#
_entry.id   AF-A0A4Q3Z6C3-F1
#
_cell.length_a   1.000
_cell.length_b   1.000
_cell.length_c   1.000
_cell.angle_alpha   90.00
_cell.angle_beta   90.00
_cell.angle_gamma   90.00
#
_symmetry.space_group_name_H-M   'P 1'
#
loop_
_entity.id
_entity.type
_entity.pdbx_description
1 polymer ?
#
loop_
_entity_poly.entity_id
_entity_poly.type
_entity_poly.pdbx_seq_one_letter_code
_entity_poly.pdbx_strand_id
1 'polypeptide(L)'
;MRQRHVLLASLAGLLLAGCVSNTPPGKNGGTEQLRASLTPTLQWAGVSDACIAQLPSSTLAEVKGITSKSARSSMDVLQRRQRIRTAAGKVCTTI
;
A
#
# COMPACT_ATOMS: atom_id res chain seq x y z
N MET A 1 -25.56 5.29 37.62
CA MET A 1 -24.70 5.94 36.60
C MET A 1 -24.14 4.87 35.68
N ARG A 2 -24.25 5.07 34.35
CA ARG A 2 -24.15 4.02 33.33
C ARG A 2 -22.70 3.53 33.11
N GLN A 3 -22.55 2.20 33.10
CA GLN A 3 -21.42 1.47 32.55
C GLN A 3 -21.12 1.92 31.11
N ARG A 4 -19.86 2.21 30.82
CA ARG A 4 -19.31 2.23 29.45
C ARG A 4 -18.19 1.21 29.36
N HIS A 5 -18.60 -0.05 29.15
CA HIS A 5 -17.71 -1.06 28.59
C HIS A 5 -17.83 -0.92 27.07
N VAL A 6 -16.91 -0.19 26.45
CA VAL A 6 -16.72 -0.25 25.00
C VAL A 6 -15.55 -1.18 24.76
N LEU A 7 -15.94 -2.37 24.30
CA LEU A 7 -15.14 -3.45 23.74
C LEU A 7 -14.01 -2.96 22.80
N LEU A 8 -12.81 -3.47 23.10
CA LEU A 8 -11.95 -4.20 22.15
C LEU A 8 -11.84 -3.66 20.72
N ALA A 9 -10.77 -2.90 20.47
CA ALA A 9 -10.01 -3.02 19.23
C ALA A 9 -8.53 -2.82 19.56
N SER A 10 -7.90 -3.92 19.96
CA SER A 10 -6.46 -4.05 20.11
C SER A 10 -5.77 -3.57 18.83
N LEU A 11 -5.18 -2.37 18.86
CA LEU A 11 -4.20 -1.94 17.87
C LEU A 11 -2.89 -2.71 18.13
N ALA A 12 -2.93 -4.00 17.82
CA ALA A 12 -1.74 -4.78 17.54
C ALA A 12 -1.26 -4.34 16.14
N GLY A 13 -0.22 -3.52 16.13
CA GLY A 13 0.48 -3.07 14.94
C GLY A 13 1.96 -2.83 15.24
N LEU A 14 2.57 -3.77 15.96
CA LEU A 14 4.01 -3.99 15.87
C LEU A 14 4.32 -4.50 14.44
N LEU A 15 5.57 -4.34 13.99
CA LEU A 15 6.13 -4.66 12.66
C LEU A 15 6.01 -3.49 11.65
N LEU A 16 7.06 -2.85 11.15
CA LEU A 16 8.47 -3.21 11.07
C LEU A 16 9.36 -1.98 11.26
N ALA A 17 10.49 -2.21 11.92
CA ALA A 17 11.64 -1.34 11.93
C ALA A 17 11.95 -0.81 10.52
N GLY A 18 12.23 0.50 10.44
CA GLY A 18 12.71 1.14 9.24
C GLY A 18 14.01 0.51 8.78
N CYS A 19 13.94 -0.40 7.81
CA CYS A 19 15.06 -0.75 6.98
C CYS A 19 15.22 0.39 5.97
N VAL A 20 15.88 1.47 6.39
CA VAL A 20 16.30 2.54 5.50
C VAL A 20 17.45 1.97 4.66
N SER A 21 17.10 1.31 3.56
CA SER A 21 18.09 0.92 2.54
C SER A 21 18.71 2.18 1.99
N ASN A 22 19.89 2.50 2.50
CA ASN A 22 20.71 3.64 2.13
C ASN A 22 21.42 3.36 0.79
N THR A 23 20.63 3.09 -0.26
CA THR A 23 21.14 2.92 -1.63
C THR A 23 21.15 4.28 -2.32
N PRO A 24 22.30 4.74 -2.85
CA PRO A 24 22.39 6.01 -3.54
C PRO A 24 21.44 6.04 -4.76
N PRO A 25 20.84 7.19 -5.09
CA PRO A 25 19.86 7.28 -6.16
C PRO A 25 20.56 7.15 -7.53
N GLY A 26 20.77 5.91 -7.98
CA GLY A 26 20.91 5.63 -9.39
C GLY A 26 19.60 5.98 -10.11
N LYS A 27 19.65 6.21 -11.43
CA LYS A 27 18.47 6.51 -12.27
C LYS A 27 17.32 5.49 -12.13
N ASN A 28 17.62 4.28 -11.63
CA ASN A 28 16.67 3.21 -11.31
C ASN A 28 16.22 3.18 -9.83
N GLY A 29 16.95 3.82 -8.93
CA GLY A 29 16.67 3.87 -7.49
C GLY A 29 15.36 4.59 -7.15
N GLY A 30 14.91 5.54 -7.99
CA GLY A 30 13.61 6.20 -7.79
C GLY A 30 12.42 5.25 -7.92
N THR A 31 12.50 4.26 -8.83
CA THR A 31 11.45 3.25 -9.00
C THR A 31 11.47 2.23 -7.87
N GLU A 32 12.65 1.79 -7.44
CA GLU A 32 12.81 0.85 -6.33
C GLU A 32 12.39 1.47 -5.00
N GLN A 33 12.77 2.72 -4.74
CA GLN A 33 12.31 3.49 -3.59
C GLN A 33 10.80 3.70 -3.63
N LEU A 34 10.23 4.01 -4.80
CA LEU A 34 8.78 4.14 -4.95
C LEU A 34 8.09 2.80 -4.68
N ARG A 35 8.60 1.70 -5.22
CA ARG A 35 8.11 0.35 -4.95
C ARG A 35 8.13 0.05 -3.46
N ALA A 36 9.27 0.22 -2.79
CA ALA A 36 9.41 -0.02 -1.36
C ALA A 36 8.41 0.82 -0.53
N SER A 37 8.21 2.09 -0.89
CA SER A 37 7.25 2.97 -0.21
C SER A 37 5.78 2.55 -0.39
N LEU A 38 5.46 1.89 -1.51
CA LEU A 38 4.11 1.48 -1.88
C LEU A 38 3.80 0.02 -1.54
N THR A 39 4.82 -0.84 -1.35
CA THR A 39 4.69 -2.24 -0.93
C THR A 39 3.67 -2.44 0.19
N PRO A 40 3.71 -1.72 1.34
CA PRO A 40 2.72 -1.93 2.40
C PRO A 40 1.29 -1.62 1.96
N THR A 41 1.12 -0.62 1.09
CA THR A 41 -0.21 -0.26 0.57
C THR A 41 -0.73 -1.30 -0.43
N LEU A 42 0.16 -1.84 -1.26
CA LEU A 42 -0.13 -2.91 -2.20
C LEU A 42 -0.48 -4.22 -1.48
N GLN A 43 0.28 -4.60 -0.46
CA GLN A 43 0.01 -5.77 0.38
C GLN A 43 -1.31 -5.62 1.17
N TRP A 44 -1.59 -4.45 1.74
CA TRP A 44 -2.89 -4.16 2.35
C TRP A 44 -4.04 -4.30 1.34
N ALA A 45 -3.80 -3.86 0.10
CA ALA A 45 -4.70 -4.09 -1.02
C ALA A 45 -4.73 -5.55 -1.49
N GLY A 46 -3.98 -6.48 -0.87
CA GLY A 46 -3.98 -7.90 -1.22
C GLY A 46 -3.22 -8.21 -2.51
N VAL A 47 -2.32 -7.33 -2.96
CA VAL A 47 -1.41 -7.61 -4.08
C VAL A 47 -0.26 -8.47 -3.57
N SER A 48 0.02 -9.59 -4.24
CA SER A 48 1.10 -10.52 -3.88
C SER A 48 2.49 -9.90 -4.09
N ASP A 49 3.47 -10.29 -3.27
CA ASP A 49 4.85 -9.78 -3.39
C ASP A 49 5.48 -10.08 -4.77
N ALA A 50 5.15 -11.25 -5.34
CA ALA A 50 5.56 -11.62 -6.68
C ALA A 50 5.04 -10.62 -7.73
N CYS A 51 3.81 -10.15 -7.57
CA CYS A 51 3.25 -9.11 -8.44
C CYS A 51 3.92 -7.75 -8.19
N ILE A 52 4.10 -7.34 -6.93
CA ILE A 52 4.72 -6.05 -6.56
C ILE A 52 6.11 -5.90 -7.19
N ALA A 53 6.90 -6.98 -7.21
CA ALA A 53 8.22 -7.02 -7.84
C ALA A 53 8.17 -6.74 -9.36
N GLN A 54 7.11 -7.16 -10.03
CA GLN A 54 6.92 -7.02 -11.49
C GLN A 54 6.23 -5.72 -11.90
N LEU A 55 5.71 -4.92 -10.95
CA LEU A 55 5.02 -3.69 -11.28
C LEU A 55 5.96 -2.70 -11.99
N PRO A 56 5.57 -2.19 -13.17
CA PRO A 56 6.30 -1.14 -13.86
C PRO A 56 6.15 0.20 -13.12
N SER A 57 7.09 1.12 -13.36
CA SER A 57 7.10 2.45 -12.75
C SER A 57 5.81 3.25 -13.02
N SER A 58 5.17 3.06 -14.17
CA SER A 58 3.88 3.67 -14.51
C SER A 58 2.75 3.24 -13.57
N THR A 59 2.64 1.95 -13.28
CA THR A 59 1.65 1.43 -12.33
C THR A 59 1.96 1.87 -10.89
N LEU A 60 3.24 1.91 -10.51
CA LEU A 60 3.65 2.46 -9.20
C LEU A 60 3.28 3.94 -9.08
N ALA A 61 3.43 4.73 -10.15
CA ALA A 61 2.99 6.13 -10.18
C ALA A 61 1.47 6.27 -10.10
N GLU A 62 0.71 5.41 -10.79
CA GLU A 62 -0.76 5.36 -10.70
C GLU A 62 -1.21 5.07 -9.26
N VAL A 63 -0.61 4.05 -8.62
CA VAL A 63 -0.88 3.69 -7.21
C VAL A 63 -0.51 4.85 -6.28
N LYS A 64 0.64 5.51 -6.50
CA LYS A 64 1.00 6.73 -5.76
C LYS A 64 -0.09 7.80 -5.88
N GLY A 65 -0.61 8.05 -7.08
CA GLY A 65 -1.69 9.01 -7.33
C GLY A 65 -3.03 8.64 -6.70
N ILE A 66 -3.33 7.35 -6.56
CA ILE A 66 -4.49 6.86 -5.81
C ILE A 66 -4.27 7.11 -4.30
N THR A 67 -3.05 6.88 -3.82
CA THR A 67 -2.72 6.95 -2.39
C THR A 67 -2.50 8.36 -1.84
N SER A 68 -2.18 9.33 -2.70
CA SER A 68 -1.98 10.73 -2.33
C SER A 68 -3.27 11.43 -1.89
N LYS A 69 -4.43 10.87 -2.23
CA LYS A 69 -5.74 11.39 -1.82
C LYS A 69 -6.12 10.84 -0.44
N SER A 70 -6.42 11.74 0.48
CA SER A 70 -6.97 11.38 1.80
C SER A 70 -8.36 10.77 1.65
N ALA A 71 -8.57 9.61 2.28
CA ALA A 71 -9.90 9.02 2.43
C ALA A 71 -10.62 9.69 3.62
N ARG A 72 -11.87 10.12 3.45
CA ARG A 72 -12.66 10.79 4.50
C ARG A 72 -13.73 9.87 5.09
N SER A 73 -14.02 8.75 4.44
CA SER A 73 -15.00 7.76 4.88
C SER A 73 -14.48 6.32 4.76
N SER A 74 -15.14 5.38 5.44
CA SER A 74 -14.85 3.94 5.29
C SER A 74 -15.07 3.45 3.87
N MET A 75 -16.06 4.02 3.17
CA MET A 75 -16.31 3.71 1.76
C MET A 75 -15.16 4.18 0.86
N ASP A 76 -14.59 5.36 1.12
CA ASP A 76 -13.44 5.86 0.37
C ASP A 76 -12.22 4.95 0.55
N VAL A 77 -12.02 4.39 1.74
CA VAL A 77 -10.95 3.43 2.02
C VAL A 77 -11.15 2.15 1.22
N LEU A 78 -12.36 1.58 1.21
CA LEU A 78 -12.66 0.38 0.43
C LEU A 78 -12.51 0.62 -1.08
N GLN A 79 -13.00 1.75 -1.57
CA GLN A 79 -12.88 2.11 -2.98
C GLN A 79 -11.42 2.34 -3.38
N ARG A 80 -10.62 2.98 -2.52
CA ARG A 80 -9.18 3.13 -2.70
C ARG A 80 -8.49 1.77 -2.80
N ARG A 81 -8.82 0.83 -1.91
CA ARG A 81 -8.30 -0.55 -1.95
C ARG A 81 -8.58 -1.22 -3.29
N GLN A 82 -9.83 -1.15 -3.76
CA GLN A 82 -10.21 -1.74 -5.04
C GLN A 82 -9.48 -1.11 -6.21
N ARG A 83 -9.33 0.22 -6.23
CA ARG A 83 -8.57 0.91 -7.30
C ARG A 83 -7.10 0.48 -7.34
N ILE A 84 -6.47 0.28 -6.19
CA ILE A 84 -5.10 -0.23 -6.11
C ILE A 84 -5.03 -1.66 -6.69
N ARG A 85 -5.96 -2.54 -6.30
CA ARG A 85 -6.06 -3.89 -6.89
C ARG A 85 -6.22 -3.84 -8.40
N THR A 86 -7.19 -3.07 -8.89
CA THR A 86 -7.44 -2.96 -10.33
C THR A 86 -6.22 -2.45 -11.08
N ALA A 87 -5.49 -1.46 -10.55
CA ALA A 87 -4.27 -0.96 -11.16
C ALA A 87 -3.17 -2.03 -11.23
N ALA A 88 -2.95 -2.78 -10.13
CA ALA A 88 -1.99 -3.89 -10.10
C ALA A 88 -2.41 -5.06 -11.01
N GLY A 89 -3.71 -5.33 -11.10
CA GLY A 89 -4.31 -6.41 -11.89
C GLY A 89 -4.15 -6.29 -13.40
N LYS A 90 -3.93 -5.07 -13.89
CA LYS A 90 -3.59 -4.83 -15.31
C LYS A 90 -2.25 -5.48 -15.67
N VAL A 91 -1.38 -5.68 -14.69
CA VAL A 91 -0.02 -6.21 -14.86
C VAL A 91 0.03 -7.67 -14.43
N CYS A 92 -0.60 -8.01 -13.31
CA CYS A 92 -0.59 -9.34 -12.74
C CYS A 92 -1.98 -9.96 -12.85
N THR A 93 -2.12 -10.99 -13.67
CA THR A 93 -3.40 -11.67 -13.92
C THR A 93 -3.94 -12.42 -12.68
N THR A 94 -3.09 -12.67 -11.69
CA THR A 94 -3.42 -13.25 -10.38
C THR A 94 -3.06 -12.27 -9.27
N ILE A 95 -4.09 -11.63 -8.69
CA ILE A 95 -4.01 -10.80 -7.48
C ILE A 95 -4.80 -11.47 -6.36
#